data_AF-A0A6L5R0N5-F1
#
_entry.id   AF-A0A6L5R0N5-F1
#
_cell.length_a   1.000
_cell.length_b   1.000
_cell.length_c   1.000
_cell.angle_alpha   90.00
_cell.angle_beta   90.00
_cell.angle_gamma   90.00
#
_symmetry.space_group_name_H-M   'P 1'
#
loop_
_entity.id
_entity.type
_entity.pdbx_description
1 polymer ?
#
loop_
_entity_poly.entity_id
_entity_poly.type
_entity_poly.pdbx_seq_one_letter_code
_entity_poly.pdbx_strand_id
1 'polypeptide(L)'
;MGLLLPLLAQRARRDRLQLALWIVGTAGLALMATAAVGSTFGDETEREAILRLTIVAPAILIFRGTPNGAGEGEFAVFLILAFLALLAGLMSTFLAVRHTRGDEEQSRAELVAATPAARTLPTVATVVHGVLANLLLAIAVAGAFMASGLDASGSAVAGIAVGATGVAFLAIGLVAAQLFRTSRSANALSVSLVLAAYLVRGLGDALGEASDDGLVRTAAWPSWLSPIGWAQRTEPFAANDLAPLLLSVGLAAVLIGLVFMFQSARDSGASLLPGRAGRATAGPMLRGNVGLAWRLNVGAIASWAVGAVLAGALATTLTPLVDQIGTDAPAIADTLRQVAGPSASLEEAFTVTFFSMVGILAAAAALQAVMRARQEEAHGSAEPVLAAPVPRRAWLGGYALVGALAIVLILVLAAGGALLGSLAADDPAASAENALKSALAQAPAALVFLGLGLLVFVLAPRLTIPVGWALLAAGAFFGIFGEILGLPDWVHDLSPFAHAPLPVGGEVDWTGGFWMLGVSAAAVALAVAAMGRRELTTDG
;
A
#
# COMPACT_ATOMS: atom_id res chain seq x y z
N MET A 1 -25.28 -29.73 -2.51
CA MET A 1 -24.00 -29.76 -1.74
C MET A 1 -22.85 -30.50 -2.44
N GLY A 2 -23.11 -31.55 -3.25
CA GLY A 2 -22.03 -32.41 -3.80
C GLY A 2 -20.92 -31.72 -4.61
N LEU A 3 -21.22 -30.64 -5.35
CA LEU A 3 -20.24 -29.91 -6.18
C LEU A 3 -19.59 -28.71 -5.48
N LEU A 4 -20.12 -28.28 -4.32
CA LEU A 4 -19.57 -27.17 -3.56
C LEU A 4 -18.24 -27.56 -2.89
N LEU A 5 -18.16 -28.76 -2.32
CA LEU A 5 -16.97 -29.26 -1.64
C LEU A 5 -15.75 -29.35 -2.56
N PRO A 6 -15.82 -29.90 -3.79
CA PRO A 6 -14.70 -29.87 -4.74
C PRO A 6 -14.22 -28.45 -5.07
N LEU A 7 -15.13 -27.49 -5.25
CA LEU A 7 -14.78 -26.10 -5.52
C LEU A 7 -14.08 -25.46 -4.31
N LEU A 8 -14.59 -25.67 -3.09
CA LEU A 8 -13.94 -25.20 -1.87
C LEU A 8 -12.55 -25.82 -1.69
N ALA A 9 -12.40 -27.11 -1.93
CA ALA A 9 -11.11 -27.80 -1.86
C ALA A 9 -10.14 -27.29 -2.95
N GLN A 10 -10.63 -26.94 -4.14
CA GLN A 10 -9.83 -26.32 -5.19
C GLN A 10 -9.33 -24.94 -4.77
N ARG A 11 -10.20 -24.09 -4.21
CA ARG A 11 -9.82 -22.75 -3.73
C ARG A 11 -8.82 -22.82 -2.58
N ALA A 12 -9.10 -23.65 -1.57
CA ALA A 12 -8.20 -23.85 -0.44
C ALA A 12 -6.80 -24.28 -0.91
N ARG A 13 -6.69 -25.19 -1.88
CA ARG A 13 -5.39 -25.60 -2.44
C ARG A 13 -4.69 -24.47 -3.21
N ARG A 14 -5.44 -23.71 -4.00
CA ARG A 14 -4.92 -22.61 -4.82
C ARG A 14 -4.48 -21.41 -3.99
N ASP A 15 -5.08 -21.21 -2.82
CA ASP A 15 -4.86 -20.03 -1.99
C ASP A 15 -4.11 -20.32 -0.69
N ARG A 16 -3.82 -21.59 -0.35
CA ARG A 16 -3.20 -22.01 0.92
C ARG A 16 -2.04 -21.13 1.37
N LEU A 17 -1.10 -20.83 0.47
CA LEU A 17 0.08 -20.04 0.80
C LEU A 17 -0.29 -18.57 0.97
N GLN A 18 -1.09 -18.01 0.05
CA GLN A 18 -1.45 -16.61 0.11
C GLN A 18 -2.30 -16.30 1.35
N LEU A 19 -3.32 -17.13 1.64
CA LEU A 19 -4.15 -16.99 2.84
C LEU A 19 -3.35 -17.25 4.12
N ALA A 20 -2.45 -18.24 4.13
CA ALA A 20 -1.57 -18.44 5.28
C ALA A 20 -0.71 -17.20 5.54
N LEU A 21 -0.10 -16.61 4.51
CA LEU A 21 0.71 -15.39 4.65
C LEU A 21 -0.11 -14.20 5.14
N TRP A 22 -1.33 -13.99 4.63
CA TRP A 22 -2.20 -12.92 5.12
C TRP A 22 -2.65 -13.14 6.56
N ILE A 23 -3.12 -14.34 6.89
CA ILE A 23 -3.68 -14.65 8.21
C ILE A 23 -2.57 -14.67 9.27
N VAL A 24 -1.48 -15.40 9.01
CA VAL A 24 -0.34 -15.48 9.94
C VAL A 24 0.39 -14.15 10.01
N GLY A 25 0.56 -13.43 8.89
CA GLY A 25 1.18 -12.11 8.89
C GLY A 25 0.37 -11.07 9.68
N THR A 26 -0.96 -11.07 9.54
CA THR A 26 -1.84 -10.16 10.28
C THR A 26 -1.89 -10.52 11.77
N ALA A 27 -1.98 -11.81 12.12
CA ALA A 27 -1.91 -12.25 13.52
C ALA A 27 -0.52 -12.01 14.14
N GLY A 28 0.55 -12.21 13.38
CA GLY A 28 1.91 -11.89 13.78
C GLY A 28 2.11 -10.40 14.03
N LEU A 29 1.49 -9.54 13.23
CA LEU A 29 1.48 -8.10 13.45
C LEU A 29 0.77 -7.72 14.76
N ALA A 30 -0.34 -8.38 15.10
CA ALA A 30 -1.01 -8.21 16.38
C ALA A 30 -0.10 -8.62 17.56
N LEU A 31 0.55 -9.79 17.46
CA LEU A 31 1.53 -10.25 18.46
C LEU A 31 2.67 -9.25 18.64
N MET A 32 3.29 -8.80 17.54
CA MET A 32 4.39 -7.85 17.58
C MET A 32 3.97 -6.52 18.19
N ALA A 33 2.77 -6.02 17.87
CA ALA A 33 2.26 -4.79 18.45
C ALA A 33 2.10 -4.92 19.97
N THR A 34 1.49 -6.00 20.46
CA THR A 34 1.36 -6.23 21.91
C THR A 34 2.70 -6.39 22.61
N ALA A 35 3.64 -7.13 22.03
CA ALA A 35 4.98 -7.29 22.58
C ALA A 35 5.71 -5.94 22.68
N ALA A 36 5.57 -5.09 21.65
CA ALA A 36 6.14 -3.76 21.65
C ALA A 36 5.51 -2.84 22.72
N VAL A 37 4.20 -2.97 22.97
CA VAL A 37 3.55 -2.25 24.09
C VAL A 37 4.15 -2.68 25.42
N GLY A 38 4.23 -3.98 25.69
CA GLY A 38 4.78 -4.49 26.95
C GLY A 38 6.27 -4.13 27.16
N SER A 39 7.08 -4.11 26.10
CA SER A 39 8.52 -3.83 26.20
C SER A 39 8.88 -2.34 26.21
N THR A 40 8.13 -1.52 25.46
CA THR A 40 8.49 -0.12 25.18
C THR A 40 7.60 0.87 25.91
N PHE A 41 6.37 0.47 26.25
CA PHE A 41 5.36 1.30 26.90
C PHE A 41 4.75 0.54 28.08
N GLY A 42 5.59 -0.13 28.87
CA GLY A 42 5.14 -1.04 29.93
C GLY A 42 4.45 -0.32 31.09
N ASP A 43 4.85 0.93 31.38
CA ASP A 43 4.19 1.78 32.38
C ASP A 43 2.91 2.42 31.82
N GLU A 44 1.84 2.36 32.59
CA GLU A 44 0.57 3.00 32.26
C GLU A 44 0.69 4.52 32.17
N THR A 45 1.54 5.11 33.01
CA THR A 45 1.79 6.56 33.02
C THR A 45 2.40 7.04 31.70
N GLU A 46 3.30 6.25 31.11
CA GLU A 46 3.88 6.52 29.79
C GLU A 46 2.83 6.41 28.68
N ARG A 47 1.94 5.41 28.76
CA ARG A 47 0.83 5.26 27.82
C ARG A 47 -0.14 6.45 27.90
N GLU A 48 -0.52 6.88 29.09
CA GLU A 48 -1.34 8.08 29.28
C GLU A 48 -0.71 9.34 28.67
N ALA A 49 0.59 9.54 28.90
CA ALA A 49 1.31 10.68 28.34
C ALA A 49 1.25 10.70 26.80
N ILE A 50 1.45 9.54 26.16
CA ILE A 50 1.38 9.40 24.70
C ILE A 50 -0.04 9.65 24.18
N LEU A 51 -1.06 9.16 24.88
CA LEU A 51 -2.46 9.38 24.50
C LEU A 51 -2.82 10.86 24.55
N ARG A 52 -2.41 11.57 25.61
CA ARG A 52 -2.62 13.02 25.73
C ARG A 52 -1.91 13.82 24.63
N LEU A 53 -0.71 13.41 24.21
CA LEU A 53 -0.02 14.01 23.06
C LEU A 53 -0.79 13.81 21.75
N THR A 54 -1.50 12.69 21.60
CA THR A 54 -2.26 12.36 20.38
C THR A 54 -3.43 13.32 20.16
N ILE A 55 -3.98 13.93 21.22
CA ILE A 55 -5.08 14.91 21.11
C ILE A 55 -4.64 16.21 20.45
N VAL A 56 -3.42 16.63 20.73
CA VAL A 56 -2.83 17.84 20.14
C VAL A 56 -2.36 17.58 18.71
N ALA A 57 -2.20 16.30 18.35
CA ALA A 57 -1.78 15.83 17.04
C ALA A 57 -2.84 14.97 16.31
N PRO A 58 -4.02 15.51 15.92
CA PRO A 58 -5.09 14.71 15.31
C PRO A 58 -4.70 13.93 14.05
N ALA A 59 -3.62 14.33 13.37
CA ALA A 59 -3.10 13.62 12.23
C ALA A 59 -2.57 12.21 12.58
N ILE A 60 -2.11 11.97 13.82
CA ILE A 60 -1.73 10.64 14.28
C ILE A 60 -2.94 9.69 14.31
N LEU A 61 -4.12 10.21 14.68
CA LEU A 61 -5.37 9.45 14.73
C LEU A 61 -5.80 8.94 13.36
N ILE A 62 -5.43 9.65 12.29
CA ILE A 62 -5.66 9.19 10.92
C ILE A 62 -4.98 7.84 10.69
N PHE A 63 -3.81 7.61 11.29
CA PHE A 63 -3.08 6.34 11.16
C PHE A 63 -3.45 5.30 12.21
N ARG A 64 -3.71 5.71 13.45
CA ARG A 64 -3.86 4.77 14.58
C ARG A 64 -5.32 4.40 14.87
N GLY A 65 -6.22 5.37 14.81
CA GLY A 65 -7.59 5.25 15.31
C GLY A 65 -7.79 6.07 16.57
N THR A 66 -8.95 5.94 17.20
CA THR A 66 -9.27 6.61 18.45
C THR A 66 -8.74 5.82 19.65
N PRO A 67 -8.11 6.49 20.63
CA PRO A 67 -7.83 5.86 21.91
C PRO A 67 -9.12 5.69 22.72
N ASN A 68 -9.18 4.59 23.47
CA ASN A 68 -10.30 4.25 24.35
C ASN A 68 -9.84 4.01 25.80
N GLY A 69 -8.63 4.47 26.14
CA GLY A 69 -7.99 4.30 27.44
C GLY A 69 -6.54 3.81 27.34
N ALA A 70 -5.85 3.86 28.49
CA ALA A 70 -4.41 3.57 28.61
C ALA A 70 -4.11 2.13 29.04
N GLY A 71 -5.14 1.28 29.17
CA GLY A 71 -4.94 -0.15 29.46
C GLY A 71 -4.12 -0.83 28.36
N GLU A 72 -3.36 -1.86 28.71
CA GLU A 72 -2.43 -2.52 27.77
C GLU A 72 -3.13 -2.99 26.48
N GLY A 73 -4.32 -3.59 26.61
CA GLY A 73 -5.14 -4.03 25.47
C GLY A 73 -5.71 -2.86 24.66
N GLU A 74 -6.23 -1.83 25.33
CA GLU A 74 -6.78 -0.62 24.71
C GLU A 74 -5.72 0.12 23.89
N PHE A 75 -4.54 0.30 24.47
CA PHE A 75 -3.41 0.93 23.82
C PHE A 75 -2.87 0.09 22.65
N ALA A 76 -2.80 -1.24 22.80
CA ALA A 76 -2.40 -2.13 21.71
C ALA A 76 -3.36 -2.04 20.50
N VAL A 77 -4.67 -2.05 20.73
CA VAL A 77 -5.64 -1.93 19.63
C VAL A 77 -5.68 -0.53 19.05
N PHE A 78 -5.49 0.52 19.85
CA PHE A 78 -5.27 1.88 19.36
C PHE A 78 -4.08 1.93 18.39
N LEU A 79 -3.00 1.18 18.65
CA LEU A 79 -1.85 1.20 17.76
C LEU A 79 -2.06 0.45 16.43
N ILE A 80 -2.86 -0.63 16.42
CA ILE A 80 -2.82 -1.61 15.33
C ILE A 80 -4.17 -1.97 14.69
N LEU A 81 -5.31 -1.77 15.35
CA LEU A 81 -6.61 -2.31 14.90
C LEU A 81 -6.98 -1.83 13.49
N ALA A 82 -6.79 -0.54 13.19
CA ALA A 82 -7.06 0.02 11.87
C ALA A 82 -6.21 -0.67 10.77
N PHE A 83 -4.95 -0.98 11.07
CA PHE A 83 -4.06 -1.71 10.15
C PHE A 83 -4.49 -3.18 9.98
N LEU A 84 -4.87 -3.87 11.06
CA LEU A 84 -5.36 -5.24 10.96
C LEU A 84 -6.62 -5.33 10.08
N ALA A 85 -7.56 -4.40 10.28
CA ALA A 85 -8.78 -4.28 9.48
C ALA A 85 -8.50 -3.89 8.02
N LEU A 86 -7.50 -3.04 7.77
CA LEU A 86 -7.00 -2.73 6.42
C LEU A 86 -6.48 -3.99 5.71
N LEU A 87 -5.62 -4.78 6.37
CA LEU A 87 -5.07 -6.02 5.84
C LEU A 87 -6.17 -7.05 5.55
N ALA A 88 -7.17 -7.17 6.46
CA ALA A 88 -8.35 -8.01 6.24
C ALA A 88 -9.14 -7.59 4.98
N GLY A 89 -9.29 -6.28 4.76
CA GLY A 89 -9.94 -5.71 3.59
C GLY A 89 -9.19 -5.99 2.28
N LEU A 90 -7.87 -5.80 2.26
CA LEU A 90 -7.02 -6.09 1.10
C LEU A 90 -7.01 -7.59 0.77
N MET A 91 -6.83 -8.46 1.78
CA MET A 91 -6.90 -9.91 1.60
C MET A 91 -8.23 -10.32 0.95
N SER A 92 -9.34 -9.80 1.48
CA SER A 92 -10.69 -10.20 1.07
C SER A 92 -11.05 -9.69 -0.32
N THR A 93 -10.65 -8.47 -0.67
CA THR A 93 -10.87 -7.93 -2.03
C THR A 93 -10.06 -8.67 -3.08
N PHE A 94 -8.79 -8.99 -2.82
CA PHE A 94 -7.97 -9.79 -3.72
C PHE A 94 -8.52 -11.20 -3.92
N LEU A 95 -8.97 -11.84 -2.83
CA LEU A 95 -9.61 -13.16 -2.91
C LEU A 95 -10.89 -13.11 -3.75
N ALA A 96 -11.75 -12.12 -3.52
CA ALA A 96 -12.99 -11.93 -4.28
C ALA A 96 -12.72 -11.82 -5.78
N VAL A 97 -11.82 -10.91 -6.19
CA VAL A 97 -11.52 -10.66 -7.61
C VAL A 97 -10.81 -11.84 -8.24
N ARG A 98 -9.86 -12.49 -7.53
CA ARG A 98 -9.11 -13.66 -8.02
C ARG A 98 -10.02 -14.81 -8.43
N HIS A 99 -11.04 -15.12 -7.64
CA HIS A 99 -11.97 -16.24 -7.87
C HIS A 99 -13.26 -15.85 -8.60
N THR A 100 -13.34 -14.63 -9.10
CA THR A 100 -14.43 -14.17 -9.96
C THR A 100 -13.87 -13.63 -11.26
N ARG A 101 -13.62 -12.31 -11.36
CA ARG A 101 -13.16 -11.67 -12.58
C ARG A 101 -11.82 -12.22 -13.07
N GLY A 102 -10.93 -12.61 -12.16
CA GLY A 102 -9.65 -13.25 -12.51
C GLY A 102 -9.82 -14.59 -13.22
N ASP A 103 -10.81 -15.40 -12.83
CA ASP A 103 -11.10 -16.67 -13.48
C ASP A 103 -11.95 -16.50 -14.75
N GLU A 104 -12.79 -15.47 -14.83
CA GLU A 104 -13.47 -15.07 -16.08
C GLU A 104 -12.48 -14.61 -17.15
N GLU A 105 -11.51 -13.76 -16.79
CA GLU A 105 -10.50 -13.21 -17.73
C GLU A 105 -9.56 -14.29 -18.28
N GLN A 106 -9.35 -15.38 -17.53
CA GLN A 106 -8.53 -16.54 -17.94
C GLN A 106 -9.37 -17.64 -18.63
N SER A 107 -10.63 -17.37 -18.98
CA SER A 107 -11.60 -18.33 -19.55
C SER A 107 -11.85 -19.59 -18.71
N ARG A 108 -11.36 -19.63 -17.46
CA ARG A 108 -11.58 -20.76 -16.53
C ARG A 108 -13.02 -20.83 -16.06
N ALA A 109 -13.64 -19.66 -15.87
CA ALA A 109 -15.04 -19.59 -15.44
C ALA A 109 -15.99 -20.25 -16.45
N GLU A 110 -15.71 -20.16 -17.75
CA GLU A 110 -16.53 -20.77 -18.80
C GLU A 110 -16.46 -22.29 -18.78
N LEU A 111 -15.26 -22.84 -18.56
CA LEU A 111 -15.07 -24.30 -18.42
C LEU A 111 -15.85 -24.85 -17.22
N VAL A 112 -15.84 -24.15 -16.09
CA VAL A 112 -16.61 -24.55 -14.90
C VAL A 112 -18.10 -24.37 -15.13
N ALA A 113 -18.52 -23.29 -15.79
CA ALA A 113 -19.92 -23.02 -16.10
C ALA A 113 -20.53 -24.05 -17.08
N ALA A 114 -19.72 -24.71 -17.91
CA ALA A 114 -20.14 -25.81 -18.78
C ALA A 114 -20.38 -27.14 -18.02
N THR A 115 -20.03 -27.21 -16.73
CA THR A 115 -20.31 -28.36 -15.87
C THR A 115 -21.64 -28.17 -15.10
N PRO A 116 -22.16 -29.20 -14.40
CA PRO A 116 -23.36 -29.05 -13.56
C PRO A 116 -23.22 -28.04 -12.40
N ALA A 117 -22.01 -27.52 -12.13
CA ALA A 117 -21.82 -26.40 -11.20
C ALA A 117 -22.47 -25.09 -11.72
N ALA A 118 -22.66 -24.98 -13.04
CA ALA A 118 -23.22 -23.80 -13.69
C ALA A 118 -22.50 -22.49 -13.29
N ARG A 119 -23.14 -21.34 -13.53
CA ARG A 119 -22.54 -20.01 -13.34
C ARG A 119 -22.55 -19.54 -11.89
N THR A 120 -23.50 -19.99 -11.07
CA THR A 120 -23.74 -19.44 -9.72
C THR A 120 -22.93 -20.13 -8.63
N LEU A 121 -22.72 -21.45 -8.72
CA LEU A 121 -22.04 -22.22 -7.69
C LEU A 121 -20.58 -21.79 -7.47
N PRO A 122 -19.80 -21.41 -8.51
CA PRO A 122 -18.48 -20.82 -8.30
C PRO A 122 -18.53 -19.56 -7.42
N THR A 123 -19.44 -18.63 -7.67
CA THR A 123 -19.62 -17.42 -6.84
C THR A 123 -20.00 -17.77 -5.40
N VAL A 124 -20.95 -18.68 -5.19
CA VAL A 124 -21.33 -19.15 -3.85
C VAL A 124 -20.11 -19.69 -3.11
N ALA A 125 -19.32 -20.52 -3.80
CA ALA A 125 -18.12 -21.08 -3.23
C ALA A 125 -17.05 -20.00 -2.96
N THR A 126 -17.02 -18.87 -3.67
CA THR A 126 -16.12 -17.74 -3.39
C THR A 126 -16.56 -17.01 -2.13
N VAL A 127 -17.86 -16.76 -1.99
CA VAL A 127 -18.45 -16.15 -0.78
C VAL A 127 -18.13 -17.01 0.44
N VAL A 128 -18.43 -18.30 0.39
CA VAL A 128 -18.16 -19.23 1.51
C VAL A 128 -16.66 -19.29 1.81
N HIS A 129 -15.80 -19.40 0.80
CA HIS A 129 -14.36 -19.44 1.01
C HIS A 129 -13.82 -18.15 1.66
N GLY A 130 -14.27 -16.98 1.19
CA GLY A 130 -13.88 -15.69 1.75
C GLY A 130 -14.39 -15.48 3.19
N VAL A 131 -15.62 -15.92 3.50
CA VAL A 131 -16.15 -15.86 4.88
C VAL A 131 -15.35 -16.79 5.80
N LEU A 132 -15.03 -18.01 5.36
CA LEU A 132 -14.18 -18.92 6.13
C LEU A 132 -12.77 -18.37 6.35
N ALA A 133 -12.18 -17.73 5.33
CA ALA A 133 -10.87 -17.08 5.46
C ALA A 133 -10.89 -15.96 6.51
N ASN A 134 -11.95 -15.15 6.55
CA ASN A 134 -12.11 -14.08 7.54
C ASN A 134 -12.44 -14.61 8.95
N LEU A 135 -13.16 -15.74 9.05
CA LEU A 135 -13.36 -16.41 10.33
C LEU A 135 -12.03 -16.94 10.89
N LEU A 136 -11.20 -17.56 10.05
CA LEU A 136 -9.85 -17.99 10.44
C LEU A 136 -8.96 -16.81 10.83
N LEU A 137 -9.06 -15.69 10.10
CA LEU A 137 -8.37 -14.45 10.45
C LEU A 137 -8.82 -13.92 11.82
N ALA A 138 -10.13 -13.87 12.07
CA ALA A 138 -10.69 -13.45 13.35
C ALA A 138 -10.17 -14.30 14.52
N ILE A 139 -10.16 -15.63 14.34
CA ILE A 139 -9.64 -16.58 15.33
C ILE A 139 -8.13 -16.37 15.54
N ALA A 140 -7.36 -16.18 14.46
CA ALA A 140 -5.92 -16.00 14.55
C ALA A 140 -5.54 -14.69 15.26
N VAL A 141 -6.25 -13.59 14.98
CA VAL A 141 -6.04 -12.29 15.64
C VAL A 141 -6.47 -12.34 17.11
N ALA A 142 -7.63 -12.94 17.42
CA ALA A 142 -8.04 -13.12 18.81
C ALA A 142 -7.05 -14.00 19.58
N GLY A 143 -6.60 -15.11 18.97
CA GLY A 143 -5.60 -16.00 19.54
C GLY A 143 -4.25 -15.32 19.74
N ALA A 144 -3.86 -14.41 18.85
CA ALA A 144 -2.66 -13.58 19.02
C ALA A 144 -2.74 -12.71 20.28
N PHE A 145 -3.81 -11.93 20.44
CA PHE A 145 -3.97 -11.09 21.63
C PHE A 145 -4.06 -11.90 22.93
N MET A 146 -4.77 -13.03 22.93
CA MET A 146 -4.84 -13.95 24.09
C MET A 146 -3.47 -14.57 24.41
N ALA A 147 -2.68 -14.94 23.40
CA ALA A 147 -1.34 -15.50 23.59
C ALA A 147 -0.37 -14.48 24.20
N SER A 148 -0.62 -13.18 24.00
CA SER A 148 0.11 -12.09 24.65
C SER A 148 -0.36 -11.79 26.07
N GLY A 149 -1.32 -12.54 26.62
CA GLY A 149 -1.81 -12.37 27.99
C GLY A 149 -2.93 -11.35 28.17
N LEU A 150 -3.47 -10.80 27.07
CA LEU A 150 -4.60 -9.86 27.14
C LEU A 150 -5.93 -10.57 27.43
N ASP A 151 -6.91 -9.80 27.90
CA ASP A 151 -8.24 -10.30 28.22
C ASP A 151 -8.91 -11.03 27.04
N ALA A 152 -9.56 -12.16 27.33
CA ALA A 152 -10.16 -13.02 26.33
C ALA A 152 -11.38 -12.38 25.64
N SER A 153 -12.18 -11.60 26.37
CA SER A 153 -13.36 -10.92 25.81
C SER A 153 -12.92 -9.85 24.82
N GLY A 154 -12.01 -8.97 25.21
CA GLY A 154 -11.46 -7.94 24.33
C GLY A 154 -10.73 -8.51 23.11
N SER A 155 -9.97 -9.58 23.31
CA SER A 155 -9.29 -10.28 22.22
C SER A 155 -10.26 -10.87 21.21
N ALA A 156 -11.36 -11.47 21.69
CA ALA A 156 -12.41 -12.02 20.83
C ALA A 156 -13.11 -10.91 20.03
N VAL A 157 -13.47 -9.80 20.68
CA VAL A 157 -14.08 -8.64 20.00
C VAL A 157 -13.16 -8.07 18.94
N ALA A 158 -11.87 -7.87 19.23
CA ALA A 158 -10.90 -7.39 18.26
C ALA A 158 -10.79 -8.32 17.03
N GLY A 159 -10.71 -9.64 17.26
CA GLY A 159 -10.69 -10.62 16.19
C GLY A 159 -11.96 -10.60 15.33
N ILE A 160 -13.14 -10.61 15.97
CA ILE A 160 -14.44 -10.56 15.28
C ILE A 160 -14.58 -9.27 14.47
N ALA A 161 -14.14 -8.13 15.02
CA ALA A 161 -14.15 -6.85 14.34
C ALA A 161 -13.31 -6.87 13.05
N VAL A 162 -12.08 -7.37 13.12
CA VAL A 162 -11.19 -7.52 11.95
C VAL A 162 -11.79 -8.46 10.90
N GLY A 163 -12.32 -9.61 11.32
CA GLY A 163 -12.97 -10.57 10.42
C GLY A 163 -14.23 -10.00 9.75
N ALA A 164 -15.07 -9.29 10.50
CA ALA A 164 -16.28 -8.66 9.97
C ALA A 164 -15.96 -7.57 8.94
N THR A 165 -14.94 -6.76 9.18
CA THR A 165 -14.44 -5.78 8.20
C THR A 165 -13.98 -6.48 6.92
N GLY A 166 -13.25 -7.58 7.03
CA GLY A 166 -12.86 -8.37 5.86
C GLY A 166 -14.04 -8.95 5.09
N VAL A 167 -15.11 -9.41 5.77
CA VAL A 167 -16.36 -9.85 5.12
C VAL A 167 -17.06 -8.72 4.37
N ALA A 168 -17.10 -7.50 4.92
CA ALA A 168 -17.63 -6.34 4.23
C ALA A 168 -16.86 -6.04 2.93
N PHE A 169 -15.53 -6.07 3.00
CA PHE A 169 -14.66 -5.84 1.84
C PHE A 169 -14.63 -6.99 0.84
N LEU A 170 -14.88 -8.24 1.26
CA LEU A 170 -15.14 -9.36 0.36
C LEU A 170 -16.31 -9.02 -0.57
N ALA A 171 -17.42 -8.53 -0.01
CA ALA A 171 -18.60 -8.17 -0.78
C ALA A 171 -18.36 -6.98 -1.71
N ILE A 172 -17.60 -5.97 -1.27
CA ILE A 172 -17.16 -4.85 -2.12
C ILE A 172 -16.32 -5.35 -3.30
N GLY A 173 -15.36 -6.25 -3.06
CA GLY A 173 -14.53 -6.85 -4.10
C GLY A 173 -15.36 -7.67 -5.10
N LEU A 174 -16.37 -8.40 -4.63
CA LEU A 174 -17.29 -9.16 -5.49
C LEU A 174 -18.11 -8.24 -6.40
N VAL A 175 -18.58 -7.09 -5.89
CA VAL A 175 -19.27 -6.06 -6.68
C VAL A 175 -18.32 -5.43 -7.69
N ALA A 176 -17.12 -5.03 -7.27
CA ALA A 176 -16.10 -4.48 -8.18
C ALA A 176 -15.77 -5.44 -9.33
N ALA A 177 -15.74 -6.75 -9.04
CA ALA A 177 -15.59 -7.79 -10.05
C ALA A 177 -16.76 -7.88 -11.05
N GLN A 178 -17.97 -7.42 -10.71
CA GLN A 178 -19.09 -7.33 -11.68
C GLN A 178 -19.00 -6.07 -12.55
N LEU A 179 -18.43 -4.99 -12.03
CA LEU A 179 -18.41 -3.68 -12.69
C LEU A 179 -17.46 -3.62 -13.88
N PHE A 180 -16.30 -4.27 -13.82
CA PHE A 180 -15.24 -4.16 -14.84
C PHE A 180 -14.97 -5.46 -15.59
N ARG A 181 -14.47 -5.34 -16.83
CA ARG A 181 -14.06 -6.49 -17.66
C ARG A 181 -12.74 -7.12 -17.25
N THR A 182 -11.88 -6.40 -16.54
CA THR A 182 -10.54 -6.88 -16.17
C THR A 182 -10.41 -7.01 -14.66
N SER A 183 -9.68 -8.04 -14.22
CA SER A 183 -9.33 -8.25 -12.82
C SER A 183 -8.50 -7.09 -12.29
N ARG A 184 -7.64 -6.50 -13.14
CA ARG A 184 -6.85 -5.32 -12.81
C ARG A 184 -7.72 -4.13 -12.40
N SER A 185 -8.73 -3.77 -13.19
CA SER A 185 -9.60 -2.63 -12.87
C SER A 185 -10.48 -2.91 -11.65
N ALA A 186 -10.97 -4.15 -11.50
CA ALA A 186 -11.71 -4.55 -10.31
C ALA A 186 -10.86 -4.46 -9.03
N ASN A 187 -9.61 -4.95 -9.07
CA ASN A 187 -8.67 -4.82 -7.95
C ASN A 187 -8.34 -3.36 -7.67
N ALA A 188 -8.09 -2.54 -8.69
CA ALA A 188 -7.79 -1.12 -8.52
C ALA A 188 -8.93 -0.39 -7.79
N LEU A 189 -10.19 -0.58 -8.22
CA LEU A 189 -11.34 -0.01 -7.50
C LEU A 189 -11.42 -0.54 -6.06
N SER A 190 -11.25 -1.85 -5.88
CA SER A 190 -11.39 -2.46 -4.56
C SER A 190 -10.35 -1.93 -3.56
N VAL A 191 -9.09 -1.83 -3.98
CA VAL A 191 -8.01 -1.24 -3.17
C VAL A 191 -8.30 0.24 -2.88
N SER A 192 -8.73 1.01 -3.89
CA SER A 192 -9.10 2.41 -3.67
C SER A 192 -10.23 2.57 -2.66
N LEU A 193 -11.23 1.68 -2.66
CA LEU A 193 -12.33 1.70 -1.69
C LEU A 193 -11.86 1.31 -0.28
N VAL A 194 -10.94 0.34 -0.16
CA VAL A 194 -10.31 -0.01 1.13
C VAL A 194 -9.53 1.18 1.70
N LEU A 195 -8.70 1.83 0.87
CA LEU A 195 -7.93 3.01 1.29
C LEU A 195 -8.84 4.21 1.59
N ALA A 196 -9.87 4.45 0.78
CA ALA A 196 -10.85 5.51 1.04
C ALA A 196 -11.58 5.27 2.36
N ALA A 197 -12.00 4.04 2.65
CA ALA A 197 -12.60 3.69 3.93
C ALA A 197 -11.63 3.91 5.11
N TYR A 198 -10.34 3.62 4.93
CA TYR A 198 -9.32 3.91 5.94
C TYR A 198 -9.20 5.40 6.22
N LEU A 199 -9.12 6.23 5.17
CA LEU A 199 -9.00 7.68 5.27
C LEU A 199 -10.27 8.33 5.82
N VAL A 200 -11.45 7.88 5.38
CA VAL A 200 -12.74 8.39 5.87
C VAL A 200 -12.94 8.08 7.35
N ARG A 201 -12.51 6.89 7.80
CA ARG A 201 -12.42 6.58 9.24
C ARG A 201 -11.45 7.54 9.92
N GLY A 202 -10.21 7.63 9.44
CA GLY A 202 -9.19 8.47 10.04
C GLY A 202 -9.59 9.95 10.14
N LEU A 203 -10.32 10.47 9.15
CA LEU A 203 -10.91 11.81 9.18
C LEU A 203 -11.96 11.92 10.29
N GLY A 204 -12.82 10.91 10.46
CA GLY A 204 -13.76 10.86 11.56
C GLY A 204 -13.05 10.83 12.93
N ASP A 205 -11.94 10.13 13.03
CA ASP A 205 -11.16 10.06 14.27
C ASP A 205 -10.49 11.41 14.56
N ALA A 206 -9.86 12.04 13.56
CA ALA A 206 -9.23 13.34 13.67
C ALA A 206 -10.21 14.46 14.01
N LEU A 207 -11.42 14.44 13.43
CA LEU A 207 -12.49 15.41 13.71
C LEU A 207 -13.30 15.08 14.97
N GLY A 208 -12.97 13.98 15.66
CA GLY A 208 -13.65 13.53 16.87
C GLY A 208 -13.50 14.46 18.08
N GLU A 209 -14.28 14.20 19.12
CA GLU A 209 -14.22 14.94 20.39
C GLU A 209 -13.39 14.13 21.40
N ALA A 210 -12.41 14.79 22.04
CA ALA A 210 -11.63 14.19 23.12
C ALA A 210 -12.36 14.34 24.45
N SER A 211 -12.18 13.36 25.35
CA SER A 211 -12.57 13.47 26.75
C SER A 211 -11.70 14.49 27.49
N ASP A 212 -12.22 15.01 28.62
CA ASP A 212 -11.53 16.03 29.44
C ASP A 212 -10.17 15.54 30.00
N ASP A 213 -10.02 14.23 30.26
CA ASP A 213 -8.78 13.61 30.74
C ASP A 213 -7.75 13.33 29.63
N GLY A 214 -8.19 13.45 28.37
CA GLY A 214 -7.43 13.21 27.19
C GLY A 214 -7.07 11.75 26.89
N LEU A 215 -7.77 10.78 27.48
CA LEU A 215 -7.47 9.36 27.32
C LEU A 215 -8.42 8.66 26.34
N VAL A 216 -9.58 9.25 26.08
CA VAL A 216 -10.61 8.72 25.20
C VAL A 216 -10.92 9.72 24.10
N ARG A 217 -11.19 9.22 22.89
CA ARG A 217 -11.70 10.06 21.80
C ARG A 217 -12.88 9.41 21.10
N THR A 218 -13.97 10.15 20.99
CA THR A 218 -15.15 9.70 20.27
C THR A 218 -15.05 10.13 18.81
N ALA A 219 -15.03 9.16 17.89
CA ALA A 219 -14.92 9.44 16.46
C ALA A 219 -16.18 10.16 15.92
N ALA A 220 -15.97 11.20 15.13
CA ALA A 220 -17.03 11.95 14.47
C ALA A 220 -17.79 11.12 13.42
N TRP A 221 -18.86 11.71 12.89
CA TRP A 221 -19.78 11.06 11.95
C TRP A 221 -19.13 10.42 10.71
N PRO A 222 -18.04 10.95 10.09
CA PRO A 222 -17.46 10.34 8.88
C PRO A 222 -17.01 8.90 9.09
N SER A 223 -16.58 8.55 10.30
CA SER A 223 -16.14 7.19 10.64
C SER A 223 -17.29 6.16 10.50
N TRP A 224 -18.56 6.58 10.54
CA TRP A 224 -19.70 5.69 10.27
C TRP A 224 -19.87 5.30 8.80
N LEU A 225 -19.16 5.94 7.87
CA LEU A 225 -19.16 5.56 6.46
C LEU A 225 -18.12 4.48 6.12
N SER A 226 -17.37 4.00 7.12
CA SER A 226 -16.25 3.09 6.92
C SER A 226 -16.46 1.75 7.63
N PRO A 227 -16.33 0.61 6.92
CA PRO A 227 -16.28 -0.70 7.56
C PRO A 227 -15.12 -0.88 8.55
N ILE A 228 -14.07 -0.06 8.45
CA ILE A 228 -12.95 -0.03 9.40
C ILE A 228 -13.36 0.78 10.64
N GLY A 229 -14.11 1.87 10.47
CA GLY A 229 -14.66 2.66 11.57
C GLY A 229 -15.70 1.90 12.39
N TRP A 230 -16.49 1.00 11.76
CA TRP A 230 -17.39 0.11 12.49
C TRP A 230 -16.64 -0.88 13.38
N ALA A 231 -15.51 -1.42 12.93
CA ALA A 231 -14.65 -2.25 13.76
C ALA A 231 -14.05 -1.47 14.93
N GLN A 232 -13.61 -0.24 14.72
CA GLN A 232 -13.06 0.60 15.78
C GLN A 232 -14.10 0.95 16.87
N ARG A 233 -15.35 1.18 16.48
CA ARG A 233 -16.46 1.44 17.41
C ARG A 233 -16.88 0.24 18.25
N THR A 234 -16.33 -0.94 18.01
CA THR A 234 -16.52 -2.07 18.93
C THR A 234 -15.75 -1.90 20.23
N GLU A 235 -14.84 -0.94 20.27
CA GLU A 235 -14.01 -0.60 21.44
C GLU A 235 -13.45 -1.85 22.13
N PRO A 236 -12.66 -2.69 21.42
CA PRO A 236 -12.12 -3.90 22.02
C PRO A 236 -11.29 -3.55 23.25
N PHE A 237 -11.42 -4.34 24.31
CA PHE A 237 -10.80 -4.15 25.64
C PHE A 237 -11.40 -3.02 26.49
N ALA A 238 -12.25 -2.15 25.92
CA ALA A 238 -13.03 -1.16 26.64
C ALA A 238 -14.51 -1.59 26.71
N ALA A 239 -15.39 -1.06 25.85
CA ALA A 239 -16.82 -1.39 25.88
C ALA A 239 -17.17 -2.78 25.32
N ASN A 240 -16.34 -3.34 24.42
CA ASN A 240 -16.56 -4.66 23.80
C ASN A 240 -17.93 -4.81 23.08
N ASP A 241 -18.41 -3.74 22.43
CA ASP A 241 -19.72 -3.71 21.77
C ASP A 241 -19.67 -4.29 20.35
N LEU A 242 -20.37 -5.40 20.09
CA LEU A 242 -20.44 -6.00 18.76
C LEU A 242 -21.51 -5.38 17.85
N ALA A 243 -22.40 -4.52 18.38
CA ALA A 243 -23.52 -3.96 17.62
C ALA A 243 -23.09 -3.22 16.33
N PRO A 244 -21.99 -2.43 16.30
CA PRO A 244 -21.53 -1.77 15.07
C PRO A 244 -21.24 -2.74 13.92
N LEU A 245 -20.86 -4.00 14.22
CA LEU A 245 -20.54 -5.00 13.19
C LEU A 245 -21.76 -5.51 12.45
N LEU A 246 -22.98 -5.25 12.94
CA LEU A 246 -24.21 -5.50 12.18
C LEU A 246 -24.22 -4.70 10.86
N LEU A 247 -23.56 -3.54 10.81
CA LEU A 247 -23.38 -2.77 9.58
C LEU A 247 -22.46 -3.50 8.59
N SER A 248 -21.37 -4.13 9.06
CA SER A 248 -20.47 -4.94 8.23
C SER A 248 -21.20 -6.13 7.60
N VAL A 249 -21.97 -6.86 8.41
CA VAL A 249 -22.73 -8.03 7.97
C VAL A 249 -23.88 -7.61 7.04
N GLY A 250 -24.60 -6.54 7.39
CA GLY A 250 -25.68 -5.99 6.59
C GLY A 250 -25.21 -5.50 5.22
N LEU A 251 -24.11 -4.73 5.18
CA LEU A 251 -23.48 -4.30 3.93
C LEU A 251 -23.08 -5.51 3.08
N ALA A 252 -22.42 -6.50 3.67
CA ALA A 252 -22.02 -7.70 2.96
C ALA A 252 -23.22 -8.45 2.36
N ALA A 253 -24.29 -8.64 3.14
CA ALA A 253 -25.50 -9.32 2.68
C ALA A 253 -26.15 -8.59 1.49
N VAL A 254 -26.31 -7.25 1.59
CA VAL A 254 -26.88 -6.43 0.52
C VAL A 254 -26.02 -6.51 -0.75
N LEU A 255 -24.71 -6.29 -0.64
CA LEU A 255 -23.81 -6.29 -1.79
C LEU A 255 -23.69 -7.68 -2.44
N ILE A 256 -23.65 -8.76 -1.66
CA ILE A 256 -23.67 -10.13 -2.19
C ILE A 256 -25.00 -10.41 -2.92
N GLY A 257 -26.13 -9.94 -2.37
CA GLY A 257 -27.42 -10.00 -3.06
C GLY A 257 -27.38 -9.29 -4.42
N LEU A 258 -26.82 -8.09 -4.48
CA LEU A 258 -26.62 -7.35 -5.73
C LEU A 258 -25.73 -8.11 -6.71
N VAL A 259 -24.67 -8.78 -6.24
CA VAL A 259 -23.79 -9.59 -7.10
C VAL A 259 -24.56 -10.72 -7.78
N PHE A 260 -25.43 -11.44 -7.05
CA PHE A 260 -26.25 -12.49 -7.65
C PHE A 260 -27.30 -11.95 -8.60
N MET A 261 -27.91 -10.80 -8.27
CA MET A 261 -28.82 -10.09 -9.18
C MET A 261 -28.11 -9.73 -10.49
N PHE A 262 -26.93 -9.10 -10.41
CA PHE A 262 -26.14 -8.73 -11.59
C PHE A 262 -25.68 -9.94 -12.41
N GLN A 263 -25.29 -11.04 -11.77
CA GLN A 263 -24.91 -12.27 -12.47
C GLN A 263 -26.07 -12.90 -13.23
N SER A 264 -27.31 -12.78 -12.72
CA SER A 264 -28.49 -13.31 -13.39
C SER A 264 -28.87 -12.51 -14.66
N ALA A 265 -28.54 -11.22 -14.69
CA ALA A 265 -28.86 -10.32 -15.80
C ALA A 265 -27.76 -10.19 -16.86
N ARG A 266 -26.51 -10.57 -16.56
CA ARG A 266 -25.35 -10.38 -17.46
C ARG A 266 -24.88 -11.67 -18.12
N ASP A 267 -24.39 -11.54 -19.35
CA ASP A 267 -23.69 -12.61 -20.05
C ASP A 267 -22.28 -12.86 -19.46
N SER A 268 -21.74 -14.07 -19.70
CA SER A 268 -20.38 -14.42 -19.28
C SER A 268 -19.36 -13.56 -20.02
N GLY A 269 -18.33 -13.09 -19.32
CA GLY A 269 -17.34 -12.18 -19.89
C GLY A 269 -17.81 -10.73 -20.07
N ALA A 270 -19.12 -10.45 -19.91
CA ALA A 270 -19.65 -9.09 -19.87
C ALA A 270 -19.38 -8.42 -18.50
N SER A 271 -19.45 -7.09 -18.48
CA SER A 271 -19.37 -6.26 -17.27
C SER A 271 -20.48 -5.22 -17.29
N LEU A 272 -20.87 -4.74 -16.11
CA LEU A 272 -21.95 -3.73 -16.01
C LEU A 272 -21.55 -2.38 -16.60
N LEU A 273 -20.29 -1.98 -16.41
CA LEU A 273 -19.76 -0.83 -17.10
C LEU A 273 -19.29 -1.28 -18.48
N PRO A 274 -19.86 -0.75 -19.57
CA PRO A 274 -19.41 -1.10 -20.90
C PRO A 274 -17.95 -0.71 -21.06
N GLY A 275 -17.17 -1.57 -21.71
CA GLY A 275 -15.85 -1.19 -22.17
C GLY A 275 -16.00 0.02 -23.09
N ARG A 276 -15.26 1.11 -22.83
CA ARG A 276 -15.26 2.27 -23.73
C ARG A 276 -14.85 1.77 -25.12
N ALA A 277 -15.71 1.95 -26.12
CA ALA A 277 -15.31 1.83 -27.52
C ALA A 277 -14.12 2.79 -27.68
N GLY A 278 -12.92 2.22 -27.85
CA GLY A 278 -11.72 3.02 -27.98
C GLY A 278 -11.87 4.04 -29.11
N ARG A 279 -11.04 5.06 -29.14
CA ARG A 279 -11.03 5.99 -30.27
C ARG A 279 -10.78 5.21 -31.57
N ALA A 280 -11.56 5.53 -32.61
CA ALA A 280 -11.41 4.94 -33.95
C ALA A 280 -10.01 5.20 -34.54
N THR A 281 -9.38 6.31 -34.13
CA THR A 281 -8.03 6.68 -34.53
C THR A 281 -7.13 6.82 -33.30
N ALA A 282 -5.88 6.39 -33.46
CA ALA A 282 -4.85 6.59 -32.45
C ALA A 282 -4.48 8.09 -32.37
N GLY A 283 -4.46 8.64 -31.16
CA GLY A 283 -3.97 10.00 -30.92
C GLY A 283 -2.45 10.10 -31.16
N PRO A 284 -1.89 11.32 -31.26
CA PRO A 284 -0.49 11.54 -31.62
C PRO A 284 0.50 10.86 -30.65
N MET A 285 0.18 10.77 -29.35
CA MET A 285 1.01 10.07 -28.37
C MET A 285 1.14 8.57 -28.66
N LEU A 286 0.15 7.94 -29.28
CA LEU A 286 0.18 6.50 -29.60
C LEU A 286 0.86 6.17 -30.94
N ARG A 287 1.50 7.15 -31.58
CA ARG A 287 2.25 6.95 -32.83
C ARG A 287 3.59 6.23 -32.63
N GLY A 288 4.05 6.08 -31.39
CA GLY A 288 5.36 5.47 -31.10
C GLY A 288 5.36 4.66 -29.80
N ASN A 289 6.45 3.89 -29.64
CA ASN A 289 6.64 2.99 -28.50
C ASN A 289 6.53 3.69 -27.14
N VAL A 290 7.12 4.88 -27.00
CA VAL A 290 7.13 5.63 -25.72
C VAL A 290 5.71 5.93 -25.25
N GLY A 291 4.84 6.41 -26.14
CA GLY A 291 3.48 6.76 -25.72
C GLY A 291 2.59 5.54 -25.50
N LEU A 292 2.88 4.39 -26.14
CA LEU A 292 2.28 3.11 -25.75
C LEU A 292 2.72 2.72 -24.33
N ALA A 293 4.04 2.75 -24.05
CA ALA A 293 4.58 2.46 -22.72
C ALA A 293 4.00 3.41 -21.65
N TRP A 294 3.84 4.70 -21.95
CA TRP A 294 3.18 5.67 -21.09
C TRP A 294 1.73 5.28 -20.81
N ARG A 295 0.95 4.98 -21.86
CA ARG A 295 -0.46 4.58 -21.71
C ARG A 295 -0.63 3.31 -20.89
N LEU A 296 0.29 2.36 -21.00
CA LEU A 296 0.26 1.11 -20.22
C LEU A 296 0.64 1.30 -18.75
N ASN A 297 1.36 2.37 -18.41
CA ASN A 297 1.84 2.67 -17.06
C ASN A 297 1.09 3.81 -16.37
N VAL A 298 0.33 4.63 -17.10
CA VAL A 298 -0.31 5.84 -16.55
C VAL A 298 -1.17 5.55 -15.30
N GLY A 299 -1.86 4.41 -15.26
CA GLY A 299 -2.65 4.01 -14.10
C GLY A 299 -1.80 3.74 -12.86
N ALA A 300 -0.65 3.08 -13.02
CA ALA A 300 0.29 2.82 -11.94
C ALA A 300 1.00 4.11 -11.49
N ILE A 301 1.43 4.94 -12.45
CA ILE A 301 2.04 6.23 -12.17
C ILE A 301 1.06 7.14 -11.41
N ALA A 302 -0.21 7.17 -11.82
CA ALA A 302 -1.24 7.92 -11.13
C ALA A 302 -1.45 7.44 -9.68
N SER A 303 -1.41 6.13 -9.42
CA SER A 303 -1.54 5.62 -8.03
C SER A 303 -0.36 6.04 -7.15
N TRP A 304 0.87 5.98 -7.66
CA TRP A 304 2.05 6.44 -6.91
C TRP A 304 2.06 7.95 -6.74
N ALA A 305 1.64 8.70 -7.76
CA ALA A 305 1.47 10.14 -7.70
C ALA A 305 0.52 10.58 -6.58
N VAL A 306 -0.61 9.89 -6.40
CA VAL A 306 -1.52 10.17 -5.27
C VAL A 306 -0.81 9.92 -3.94
N GLY A 307 -0.12 8.79 -3.77
CA GLY A 307 0.66 8.51 -2.57
C GLY A 307 1.73 9.57 -2.29
N ALA A 308 2.39 10.06 -3.33
CA ALA A 308 3.42 11.08 -3.26
C ALA A 308 2.87 12.44 -2.82
N VAL A 309 1.74 12.89 -3.38
CA VAL A 309 1.05 14.13 -2.97
C VAL A 309 0.67 14.03 -1.49
N LEU A 310 0.11 12.90 -1.06
CA LEU A 310 -0.28 12.70 0.33
C LEU A 310 0.94 12.70 1.26
N ALA A 311 2.01 11.99 0.90
CA ALA A 311 3.25 11.96 1.70
C ALA A 311 3.89 13.35 1.82
N GLY A 312 3.93 14.11 0.73
CA GLY A 312 4.41 15.49 0.74
C GLY A 312 3.55 16.39 1.62
N ALA A 313 2.23 16.34 1.49
CA ALA A 313 1.32 17.13 2.33
C ALA A 313 1.46 16.78 3.82
N LEU A 314 1.65 15.50 4.14
CA LEU A 314 1.91 15.05 5.51
C LEU A 314 3.23 15.58 6.06
N ALA A 315 4.28 15.61 5.23
CA ALA A 315 5.60 16.09 5.65
C ALA A 315 5.54 17.51 6.23
N THR A 316 4.74 18.40 5.66
CA THR A 316 4.62 19.80 6.10
C THR A 316 3.46 20.06 7.06
N THR A 317 2.34 19.32 6.94
CA THR A 317 1.22 19.47 7.91
C THR A 317 1.58 18.98 9.32
N LEU A 318 2.55 18.07 9.42
CA LEU A 318 3.05 17.56 10.71
C LEU A 318 4.21 18.39 11.28
N THR A 319 4.74 19.36 10.54
CA THR A 319 5.82 20.24 11.01
C THR A 319 5.55 20.90 12.38
N PRO A 320 4.33 21.39 12.71
CA PRO A 320 4.08 21.96 14.04
C PRO A 320 4.32 20.99 15.21
N LEU A 321 4.35 19.67 14.95
CA LEU A 321 4.67 18.67 15.97
C LEU A 321 6.16 18.59 16.27
N VAL A 322 7.01 19.11 15.38
CA VAL A 322 8.48 19.09 15.52
C VAL A 322 8.91 19.83 16.78
N ASP A 323 8.36 21.02 17.05
CA ASP A 323 8.71 21.82 18.24
C ASP A 323 8.32 21.11 19.54
N GLN A 324 7.17 20.43 19.55
CA GLN A 324 6.71 19.63 20.69
C GLN A 324 7.52 18.35 20.85
N ILE A 325 7.87 17.64 19.77
CA ILE A 325 8.76 16.47 19.81
C ILE A 325 10.11 16.86 20.40
N GLY A 326 10.65 18.01 20.01
CA GLY A 326 11.91 18.53 20.55
C GLY A 326 11.85 18.80 22.05
N THR A 327 10.67 19.09 22.60
CA THR A 327 10.47 19.43 24.01
C THR A 327 10.10 18.19 24.86
N ASP A 328 9.16 17.38 24.37
CA ASP A 328 8.50 16.33 25.15
C ASP A 328 9.04 14.92 24.84
N ALA A 329 9.76 14.73 23.72
CA ALA A 329 10.27 13.44 23.27
C ALA A 329 11.71 13.52 22.72
N PRO A 330 12.71 13.88 23.57
CA PRO A 330 14.08 14.14 23.13
C PRO A 330 14.73 12.94 22.41
N ALA A 331 14.38 11.70 22.77
CA ALA A 331 14.88 10.51 22.10
C ALA A 331 14.44 10.41 20.63
N ILE A 332 13.22 10.85 20.30
CA ILE A 332 12.72 10.90 18.92
C ILE A 332 13.45 12.01 18.16
N ALA A 333 13.65 13.16 18.81
CA ALA A 333 14.37 14.28 18.21
C ALA A 333 15.83 13.93 17.87
N ASP A 334 16.51 13.19 18.75
CA ASP A 334 17.88 12.74 18.52
C ASP A 334 17.97 11.72 17.39
N THR A 335 16.99 10.81 17.29
CA THR A 335 16.92 9.85 16.18
C THR A 335 16.74 10.56 14.84
N LEU A 336 15.88 11.59 14.78
CA LEU A 336 15.69 12.38 13.55
C LEU A 336 16.97 13.12 13.15
N ARG A 337 17.71 13.67 14.12
CA ARG A 337 18.99 14.35 13.88
C ARG A 337 20.11 13.40 13.46
N GLN A 338 20.12 12.15 13.94
CA GLN A 338 21.08 11.14 13.48
C GLN A 338 20.92 10.91 11.97
N VAL A 339 19.69 10.69 11.52
CA VAL A 339 19.36 10.43 10.10
C VAL A 339 19.66 11.63 9.20
N ALA A 340 19.40 12.86 9.67
CA ALA A 340 19.57 14.07 8.86
C ALA A 340 20.94 14.74 8.99
N GLY A 341 21.72 14.34 9.99
CA GLY A 341 23.01 14.92 10.34
C GLY A 341 22.96 15.94 11.48
N PRO A 342 24.08 16.13 12.21
CA PRO A 342 24.14 16.90 13.45
C PRO A 342 23.88 18.41 13.29
N SER A 343 23.99 18.94 12.07
CA SER A 343 23.73 20.34 11.75
C SER A 343 22.28 20.63 11.33
N ALA A 344 21.42 19.61 11.25
CA ALA A 344 20.03 19.77 10.84
C ALA A 344 19.17 20.42 11.92
N SER A 345 18.32 21.37 11.52
CA SER A 345 17.16 21.71 12.36
C SER A 345 16.24 20.48 12.47
N LEU A 346 15.46 20.39 13.53
CA LEU A 346 14.55 19.25 13.71
C LEU A 346 13.47 19.20 12.61
N GLU A 347 13.07 20.37 12.10
CA GLU A 347 12.14 20.50 10.97
C GLU A 347 12.76 20.04 9.65
N GLU A 348 14.01 20.42 9.38
CA GLU A 348 14.77 19.94 8.22
C GLU A 348 14.93 18.43 8.28
N ALA A 349 15.28 17.90 9.46
CA ALA A 349 15.46 16.47 9.68
C ALA A 349 14.16 15.68 9.45
N PHE A 350 13.05 16.21 9.95
CA PHE A 350 11.72 15.65 9.74
C PHE A 350 11.34 15.65 8.26
N THR A 351 11.55 16.78 7.58
CA THR A 351 11.26 16.94 6.14
C THR A 351 12.07 15.96 5.29
N VAL A 352 13.39 15.90 5.51
CA VAL A 352 14.29 14.97 4.79
C VAL A 352 13.86 13.52 4.99
N THR A 353 13.50 13.14 6.21
CA THR A 353 13.03 11.79 6.53
C THR A 353 11.76 11.44 5.77
N PHE A 354 10.76 12.33 5.73
CA PHE A 354 9.54 12.10 4.94
C PHE A 354 9.82 12.01 3.44
N PHE A 355 10.70 12.87 2.92
CA PHE A 355 11.05 12.83 1.51
C PHE A 355 11.90 11.60 1.13
N SER A 356 12.65 10.99 2.06
CA SER A 356 13.27 9.67 1.82
C SER A 356 12.22 8.60 1.47
N MET A 357 11.06 8.62 2.15
CA MET A 357 9.93 7.74 1.84
C MET A 357 9.35 8.03 0.45
N VAL A 358 9.27 9.31 0.07
CA VAL A 358 8.88 9.71 -1.30
C VAL A 358 9.87 9.18 -2.34
N GLY A 359 11.16 9.16 -2.03
CA GLY A 359 12.20 8.54 -2.85
C GLY A 359 11.91 7.05 -3.12
N ILE A 360 11.49 6.31 -2.09
CA ILE A 360 11.06 4.92 -2.21
C ILE A 360 9.83 4.78 -3.12
N LEU A 361 8.84 5.67 -2.98
CA LEU A 361 7.65 5.69 -3.86
C LEU A 361 8.06 5.94 -5.33
N ALA A 362 8.99 6.86 -5.57
CA ALA A 362 9.52 7.15 -6.90
C ALA A 362 10.23 5.93 -7.50
N ALA A 363 11.07 5.26 -6.71
CA ALA A 363 11.77 4.04 -7.11
C ALA A 363 10.79 2.89 -7.42
N ALA A 364 9.75 2.72 -6.59
CA ALA A 364 8.69 1.73 -6.80
C ALA A 364 7.95 1.94 -8.13
N ALA A 365 7.58 3.18 -8.45
CA ALA A 365 6.90 3.51 -9.70
C ALA A 365 7.79 3.25 -10.93
N ALA A 366 9.08 3.58 -10.82
CA ALA A 366 10.06 3.33 -11.87
C ALA A 366 10.23 1.82 -12.11
N LEU A 367 10.39 1.03 -11.05
CA LEU A 367 10.45 -0.42 -11.11
C LEU A 367 9.17 -1.02 -11.70
N GLN A 368 8.01 -0.48 -11.35
CA GLN A 368 6.73 -0.95 -11.89
C GLN A 368 6.63 -0.73 -13.40
N ALA A 369 7.24 0.34 -13.94
CA ALA A 369 7.35 0.52 -15.38
C ALA A 369 8.19 -0.59 -16.05
N VAL A 370 9.27 -1.04 -15.40
CA VAL A 370 10.08 -2.17 -15.88
C VAL A 370 9.32 -3.49 -15.77
N MET A 371 8.65 -3.73 -14.65
CA MET A 371 7.81 -4.92 -14.46
C MET A 371 6.66 -4.97 -15.47
N ARG A 372 6.16 -3.82 -15.92
CA ARG A 372 5.19 -3.74 -17.01
C ARG A 372 5.77 -4.26 -18.32
N ALA A 373 7.01 -3.91 -18.65
CA ALA A 373 7.70 -4.49 -19.82
C ALA A 373 7.82 -6.01 -19.70
N ARG A 374 8.16 -6.52 -18.50
CA ARG A 374 8.18 -7.97 -18.24
C ARG A 374 6.81 -8.61 -18.43
N GLN A 375 5.73 -7.98 -17.98
CA GLN A 375 4.38 -8.50 -18.18
C GLN A 375 4.02 -8.56 -19.66
N GLU A 376 4.31 -7.52 -20.44
CA GLU A 376 4.02 -7.54 -21.88
C GLU A 376 4.81 -8.64 -22.60
N GLU A 377 6.04 -8.91 -22.17
CA GLU A 377 6.83 -10.03 -22.69
C GLU A 377 6.28 -11.40 -22.27
N ALA A 378 5.93 -11.56 -20.98
CA ALA A 378 5.43 -12.82 -20.43
C ALA A 378 4.10 -13.24 -21.09
N HIS A 379 3.18 -12.30 -21.31
CA HIS A 379 1.85 -12.55 -21.88
C HIS A 379 1.83 -12.50 -23.42
N GLY A 380 2.99 -12.46 -24.09
CA GLY A 380 3.09 -12.39 -25.56
C GLY A 380 2.65 -11.06 -26.19
N SER A 381 2.18 -10.08 -25.40
CA SER A 381 1.70 -8.78 -25.91
C SER A 381 2.82 -7.90 -26.47
N ALA A 382 4.08 -8.20 -26.15
CA ALA A 382 5.25 -7.56 -26.75
C ALA A 382 5.51 -8.01 -28.20
N GLU A 383 5.08 -9.22 -28.61
CA GLU A 383 5.39 -9.77 -29.93
C GLU A 383 4.79 -8.95 -31.08
N PRO A 384 3.50 -8.54 -31.06
CA PRO A 384 2.93 -7.69 -32.10
C PRO A 384 3.63 -6.34 -32.24
N VAL A 385 4.13 -5.78 -31.14
CA VAL A 385 4.86 -4.49 -31.14
C VAL A 385 6.24 -4.65 -31.76
N LEU A 386 6.93 -5.75 -31.46
CA LEU A 386 8.28 -6.03 -31.96
C LEU A 386 8.30 -6.64 -33.37
N ALA A 387 7.14 -7.07 -33.89
CA ALA A 387 6.95 -7.40 -35.30
C ALA A 387 6.87 -6.15 -36.20
N ALA A 388 6.52 -4.98 -35.62
CA ALA A 388 6.60 -3.69 -36.28
C ALA A 388 8.07 -3.21 -36.35
N PRO A 389 8.41 -2.13 -37.11
CA PRO A 389 9.79 -1.61 -37.20
C PRO A 389 10.23 -0.86 -35.93
N VAL A 390 10.10 -1.50 -34.76
CA VAL A 390 10.53 -1.00 -33.45
C VAL A 390 11.66 -1.90 -32.95
N PRO A 391 12.92 -1.42 -32.92
CA PRO A 391 14.02 -2.24 -32.45
C PRO A 391 13.86 -2.51 -30.94
N ARG A 392 14.29 -3.70 -30.48
CA ARG A 392 14.21 -4.12 -29.06
C ARG A 392 14.82 -3.10 -28.08
N ARG A 393 15.87 -2.40 -28.51
CA ARG A 393 16.50 -1.30 -27.75
C ARG A 393 15.59 -0.10 -27.58
N ALA A 394 14.89 0.32 -28.62
CA ALA A 394 13.92 1.41 -28.55
C ALA A 394 12.67 0.99 -27.77
N TRP A 395 12.29 -0.28 -27.85
CA TRP A 395 11.21 -0.84 -27.03
C TRP A 395 11.51 -0.70 -25.53
N LEU A 396 12.67 -1.22 -25.09
CA LEU A 396 13.15 -1.08 -23.70
C LEU A 396 13.37 0.38 -23.30
N GLY A 397 13.97 1.18 -24.19
CA GLY A 397 14.21 2.60 -23.96
C GLY A 397 12.94 3.40 -23.70
N GLY A 398 11.79 2.98 -24.27
CA GLY A 398 10.50 3.58 -23.95
C GLY A 398 10.06 3.34 -22.50
N TYR A 399 10.26 2.13 -21.97
CA TYR A 399 9.97 1.83 -20.57
C TYR A 399 10.97 2.51 -19.62
N ALA A 400 12.24 2.59 -20.00
CA ALA A 400 13.26 3.32 -19.25
C ALA A 400 12.91 4.82 -19.15
N LEU A 401 12.51 5.45 -20.26
CA LEU A 401 12.08 6.84 -20.27
C LEU A 401 10.81 7.05 -19.44
N VAL A 402 9.81 6.18 -19.57
CA VAL A 402 8.59 6.26 -18.75
C VAL A 402 8.89 6.09 -17.27
N GLY A 403 9.81 5.21 -16.89
CA GLY A 403 10.28 5.05 -15.52
C GLY A 403 10.96 6.32 -15.00
N ALA A 404 11.85 6.93 -15.78
CA ALA A 404 12.50 8.19 -15.41
C ALA A 404 11.49 9.35 -15.28
N LEU A 405 10.52 9.44 -16.19
CA LEU A 405 9.44 10.43 -16.11
C LEU A 405 8.54 10.19 -14.89
N ALA A 406 8.29 8.93 -14.52
CA ALA A 406 7.54 8.60 -13.31
C ALA A 406 8.26 9.10 -12.05
N ILE A 407 9.58 8.93 -11.96
CA ILE A 407 10.39 9.47 -10.86
C ILE A 407 10.19 10.98 -10.75
N VAL A 408 10.46 11.72 -11.84
CA VAL A 408 10.33 13.19 -11.85
C VAL A 408 8.92 13.62 -11.47
N LEU A 409 7.89 12.98 -12.03
CA LEU A 409 6.50 13.33 -11.75
C LEU A 409 6.15 13.10 -10.27
N ILE A 410 6.60 11.98 -9.68
CA ILE A 410 6.33 11.67 -8.27
C ILE A 410 7.01 12.67 -7.34
N LEU A 411 8.28 12.99 -7.59
CA LEU A 411 9.03 13.94 -6.77
C LEU A 411 8.41 15.36 -6.86
N VAL A 412 8.04 15.81 -8.05
CA VAL A 412 7.38 17.11 -8.26
C VAL A 412 6.00 17.15 -7.60
N LEU A 413 5.22 16.09 -7.71
CA LEU A 413 3.90 16.02 -7.10
C LEU A 413 3.96 15.92 -5.58
N ALA A 414 4.98 15.26 -5.01
CA ALA A 414 5.22 15.30 -3.57
C ALA A 414 5.59 16.71 -3.10
N ALA A 415 6.48 17.41 -3.81
CA ALA A 415 6.78 18.81 -3.51
C ALA A 415 5.52 19.70 -3.62
N GLY A 416 4.67 19.46 -4.62
CA GLY A 416 3.36 20.12 -4.74
C GLY A 416 2.40 19.78 -3.59
N GLY A 417 2.41 18.54 -3.10
CA GLY A 417 1.68 18.14 -1.91
C GLY A 417 2.18 18.87 -0.66
N ALA A 418 3.50 18.97 -0.49
CA ALA A 418 4.12 19.69 0.61
C ALA A 418 3.78 21.19 0.59
N LEU A 419 3.74 21.81 -0.59
CA LEU A 419 3.25 23.19 -0.76
C LEU A 419 1.79 23.35 -0.30
N LEU A 420 0.92 22.38 -0.61
CA LEU A 420 -0.47 22.41 -0.13
C LEU A 420 -0.55 22.25 1.39
N GLY A 421 0.31 21.41 1.97
CA GLY A 421 0.38 21.19 3.41
C GLY A 421 0.99 22.38 4.17
N SER A 422 1.90 23.13 3.57
CA SER A 422 2.56 24.29 4.17
C SER A 422 1.73 25.58 4.08
N LEU A 423 0.54 25.55 3.49
CA LEU A 423 -0.33 26.74 3.41
C LEU A 423 -0.71 27.31 4.78
N ALA A 424 -0.63 26.50 5.84
CA ALA A 424 -0.86 26.91 7.23
C ALA A 424 0.43 27.14 8.02
N ALA A 425 1.61 27.04 7.39
CA ALA A 425 2.90 27.27 8.04
C ALA A 425 3.24 28.77 8.12
N ASP A 426 4.15 29.12 9.04
CA ASP A 426 4.59 30.50 9.23
C ASP A 426 5.37 31.06 8.02
N ASP A 427 6.18 30.21 7.35
CA ASP A 427 6.82 30.52 6.05
C ASP A 427 6.54 29.43 5.00
N PRO A 428 5.44 29.56 4.24
CA PRO A 428 5.08 28.60 3.20
C PRO A 428 6.10 28.51 2.06
N ALA A 429 6.82 29.59 1.77
CA ALA A 429 7.77 29.65 0.65
C ALA A 429 9.06 28.90 0.97
N ALA A 430 9.64 29.13 2.16
CA ALA A 430 10.81 28.39 2.63
C ALA A 430 10.50 26.90 2.78
N SER A 431 9.34 26.55 3.35
CA SER A 431 8.88 25.16 3.48
C SER A 431 8.77 24.46 2.12
N ALA A 432 8.20 25.14 1.12
CA ALA A 432 8.05 24.59 -0.22
C ALA A 432 9.39 24.44 -0.95
N GLU A 433 10.32 25.38 -0.77
CA GLU A 433 11.67 25.29 -1.31
C GLU A 433 12.44 24.10 -0.71
N ASN A 434 12.40 23.95 0.61
CA ASN A 434 13.04 22.84 1.32
C ASN A 434 12.44 21.48 0.91
N ALA A 435 11.11 21.41 0.77
CA ALA A 435 10.43 20.23 0.27
C ALA A 435 10.85 19.89 -1.18
N LEU A 436 10.97 20.89 -2.06
CA LEU A 436 11.41 20.66 -3.44
C LEU A 436 12.86 20.18 -3.52
N LYS A 437 13.78 20.80 -2.74
CA LYS A 437 15.18 20.34 -2.64
C LYS A 437 15.26 18.92 -2.12
N SER A 438 14.52 18.62 -1.05
CA SER A 438 14.43 17.29 -0.45
C SER A 438 13.86 16.25 -1.41
N ALA A 439 12.87 16.62 -2.24
CA ALA A 439 12.35 15.75 -3.28
C ALA A 439 13.40 15.47 -4.37
N LEU A 440 14.03 16.52 -4.92
CA LEU A 440 15.01 16.39 -6.00
C LEU A 440 16.25 15.59 -5.58
N ALA A 441 16.64 15.71 -4.31
CA ALA A 441 17.72 14.93 -3.71
C ALA A 441 17.47 13.41 -3.79
N GLN A 442 16.22 12.95 -3.88
CA GLN A 442 15.91 11.52 -3.96
C GLN A 442 16.00 10.94 -5.38
N ALA A 443 16.13 11.78 -6.41
CA ALA A 443 16.16 11.34 -7.81
C ALA A 443 17.32 10.35 -8.13
N PRO A 444 18.57 10.57 -7.68
CA PRO A 444 19.66 9.65 -7.95
C PRO A 444 19.41 8.25 -7.40
N ALA A 445 18.93 8.14 -6.16
CA ALA A 445 18.62 6.84 -5.54
C ALA A 445 17.53 6.09 -6.31
N ALA A 446 16.45 6.77 -6.70
CA ALA A 446 15.37 6.16 -7.49
C ALA A 446 15.83 5.69 -8.89
N LEU A 447 16.75 6.43 -9.52
CA LEU A 447 17.33 6.05 -10.81
C LEU A 447 18.20 4.78 -10.73
N VAL A 448 18.85 4.53 -9.59
CA VAL A 448 19.63 3.30 -9.38
C VAL A 448 18.69 2.09 -9.47
N PHE A 449 17.54 2.14 -8.78
CA PHE A 449 16.55 1.05 -8.84
C PHE A 449 15.96 0.86 -10.23
N LEU A 450 15.74 1.95 -10.99
CA LEU A 450 15.32 1.84 -12.39
C LEU A 450 16.38 1.10 -13.23
N GLY A 451 17.65 1.48 -13.11
CA GLY A 451 18.76 0.85 -13.83
C GLY A 451 18.94 -0.62 -13.46
N LEU A 452 18.93 -0.94 -12.16
CA LEU A 452 19.01 -2.32 -11.66
C LEU A 452 17.82 -3.15 -12.11
N GLY A 453 16.60 -2.61 -12.05
CA GLY A 453 15.41 -3.28 -12.54
C GLY A 453 15.51 -3.64 -14.03
N LEU A 454 15.99 -2.70 -14.86
CA LEU A 454 16.21 -2.93 -16.28
C LEU A 454 17.28 -4.01 -16.53
N LEU A 455 18.37 -4.01 -15.75
CA LEU A 455 19.39 -5.07 -15.83
C LEU A 455 18.81 -6.44 -15.48
N VAL A 456 18.09 -6.55 -14.35
CA VAL A 456 17.44 -7.80 -13.96
C VAL A 456 16.45 -8.25 -15.02
N PHE A 457 15.67 -7.33 -15.58
CA PHE A 457 14.72 -7.66 -16.66
C PHE A 457 15.42 -8.24 -17.89
N VAL A 458 16.54 -7.67 -18.30
CA VAL A 458 17.26 -8.13 -19.49
C VAL A 458 18.06 -9.40 -19.21
N LEU A 459 18.66 -9.57 -18.02
CA LEU A 459 19.52 -10.71 -17.71
C LEU A 459 18.73 -11.93 -17.20
N ALA A 460 17.71 -11.71 -16.39
CA ALA A 460 16.90 -12.74 -15.75
C ALA A 460 15.40 -12.34 -15.72
N PRO A 461 14.70 -12.35 -16.87
CA PRO A 461 13.35 -11.80 -17.01
C PRO A 461 12.34 -12.37 -16.01
N ARG A 462 12.42 -13.68 -15.73
CA ARG A 462 11.53 -14.37 -14.78
C ARG A 462 11.72 -13.88 -13.33
N LEU A 463 12.88 -13.33 -13.01
CA LEU A 463 13.22 -12.81 -11.69
C LEU A 463 12.92 -11.31 -11.52
N THR A 464 12.54 -10.60 -12.59
CA THR A 464 12.29 -9.14 -12.57
C THR A 464 11.38 -8.69 -11.43
N ILE A 465 10.25 -9.38 -11.26
CA ILE A 465 9.25 -9.01 -10.24
C ILE A 465 9.78 -9.32 -8.83
N PRO A 466 10.15 -10.57 -8.49
CA PRO A 466 10.60 -10.88 -7.13
C PRO A 466 11.89 -10.16 -6.75
N VAL A 467 12.89 -10.11 -7.62
CA VAL A 467 14.18 -9.45 -7.32
C VAL A 467 14.03 -7.94 -7.30
N GLY A 468 13.24 -7.35 -8.20
CA GLY A 468 12.99 -5.89 -8.20
C GLY A 468 12.38 -5.41 -6.88
N TRP A 469 11.34 -6.09 -6.39
CA TRP A 469 10.74 -5.76 -5.09
C TRP A 469 11.64 -6.08 -3.91
N ALA A 470 12.38 -7.20 -3.95
CA ALA A 470 13.32 -7.55 -2.89
C ALA A 470 14.45 -6.52 -2.76
N LEU A 471 15.03 -6.08 -3.88
CA LEU A 471 16.06 -5.03 -3.89
C LEU A 471 15.54 -3.73 -3.32
N LEU A 472 14.34 -3.30 -3.74
CA LEU A 472 13.73 -2.07 -3.21
C LEU A 472 13.44 -2.19 -1.71
N ALA A 473 12.83 -3.30 -1.28
CA ALA A 473 12.51 -3.52 0.12
C ALA A 473 13.78 -3.57 0.99
N ALA A 474 14.83 -4.27 0.54
CA ALA A 474 16.11 -4.32 1.23
C ALA A 474 16.77 -2.94 1.29
N GLY A 475 16.82 -2.20 0.18
CA GLY A 475 17.38 -0.85 0.15
C GLY A 475 16.61 0.12 1.05
N ALA A 476 15.28 0.13 0.99
CA ALA A 476 14.44 0.92 1.87
C ALA A 476 14.66 0.56 3.34
N PHE A 477 14.69 -0.74 3.66
CA PHE A 477 14.88 -1.22 5.02
C PHE A 477 16.24 -0.84 5.58
N PHE A 478 17.33 -1.13 4.86
CA PHE A 478 18.67 -0.80 5.32
C PHE A 478 18.93 0.70 5.36
N GLY A 479 18.36 1.49 4.44
CA GLY A 479 18.53 2.94 4.42
C GLY A 479 17.74 3.68 5.50
N ILE A 480 16.56 3.20 5.90
CA ILE A 480 15.75 3.85 6.95
C ILE A 480 16.08 3.31 8.34
N PHE A 481 16.23 1.99 8.47
CA PHE A 481 16.33 1.33 9.76
C PHE A 481 17.75 0.86 10.08
N GLY A 482 18.70 0.90 9.13
CA GLY A 482 20.03 0.34 9.35
C GLY A 482 20.76 0.99 10.52
N GLU A 483 20.74 2.33 10.57
CA GLU A 483 21.34 3.09 11.67
C GLU A 483 20.56 2.91 12.98
N ILE A 484 19.23 2.98 12.93
CA ILE A 484 18.33 2.79 14.10
C ILE A 484 18.53 1.42 14.75
N LEU A 485 18.76 0.37 13.94
CA LEU A 485 18.97 -1.00 14.41
C LEU A 485 20.42 -1.29 14.78
N GLY A 486 21.35 -0.34 14.61
CA GLY A 486 22.78 -0.53 14.85
C GLY A 486 23.40 -1.60 13.96
N LEU A 487 22.96 -1.70 12.70
CA LEU A 487 23.57 -2.62 11.73
C LEU A 487 25.00 -2.19 11.40
N PRO A 488 25.90 -3.12 11.00
CA PRO A 488 27.22 -2.75 10.54
C PRO A 488 27.17 -1.76 9.36
N ASP A 489 28.06 -0.76 9.35
CA ASP A 489 28.09 0.34 8.37
C ASP A 489 27.98 -0.15 6.92
N TRP A 490 28.70 -1.22 6.56
CA TRP A 490 28.67 -1.78 5.20
C TRP A 490 27.28 -2.27 4.75
N VAL A 491 26.39 -2.65 5.67
CA VAL A 491 25.02 -3.08 5.37
C VAL A 491 24.14 -1.86 5.09
N HIS A 492 24.27 -0.82 5.92
CA HIS A 492 23.59 0.46 5.74
C HIS A 492 24.03 1.12 4.42
N ASP A 493 25.33 1.16 4.17
CA ASP A 493 25.96 1.77 2.99
C ASP A 493 25.67 1.01 1.69
N LEU A 494 25.12 -0.21 1.75
CA LEU A 494 24.66 -0.91 0.56
C LEU A 494 23.38 -0.26 -0.03
N SER A 495 22.63 0.47 0.78
CA SER A 495 21.41 1.13 0.33
C SER A 495 21.70 2.37 -0.51
N PRO A 496 21.14 2.50 -1.72
CA PRO A 496 21.19 3.76 -2.46
C PRO A 496 20.54 4.93 -1.71
N PHE A 497 19.57 4.66 -0.82
CA PHE A 497 18.92 5.71 -0.03
C PHE A 497 19.83 6.29 1.06
N ALA A 498 20.79 5.51 1.56
CA ALA A 498 21.78 5.99 2.53
C ALA A 498 22.75 7.04 1.93
N HIS A 499 22.92 7.03 0.60
CA HIS A 499 23.80 7.95 -0.12
C HIS A 499 23.06 9.10 -0.81
N ALA A 500 21.74 9.24 -0.56
CA ALA A 500 20.96 10.33 -1.12
C ALA A 500 21.50 11.69 -0.64
N PRO A 501 21.63 12.70 -1.53
CA PRO A 501 21.96 14.05 -1.13
C PRO A 501 21.10 14.55 0.04
N LEU A 502 21.72 15.22 1.01
CA LEU A 502 21.03 15.76 2.19
C LEU A 502 21.00 17.29 2.07
N PRO A 503 19.84 17.91 1.81
CA PRO A 503 19.72 19.36 1.70
C PRO A 503 19.53 20.00 3.08
N VAL A 504 20.60 20.01 3.88
CA VAL A 504 20.58 20.43 5.29
C VAL A 504 21.60 21.55 5.51
N GLY A 505 21.25 22.58 6.29
CA GLY A 505 22.21 23.63 6.68
C GLY A 505 22.64 24.58 5.55
N GLY A 506 21.85 24.69 4.48
CA GLY A 506 22.07 25.66 3.39
C GLY A 506 23.00 25.19 2.25
N GLU A 507 23.75 24.12 2.45
CA GLU A 507 24.57 23.45 1.42
C GLU A 507 24.04 22.02 1.17
N VAL A 508 24.30 21.47 -0.02
CA VAL A 508 23.88 20.11 -0.38
C VAL A 508 25.10 19.36 -0.92
N ASP A 509 25.54 18.32 -0.23
CA ASP A 509 26.58 17.43 -0.77
C ASP A 509 25.99 16.49 -1.82
N TRP A 510 26.39 16.69 -3.08
CA TRP A 510 25.95 15.90 -4.22
C TRP A 510 26.91 14.75 -4.57
N THR A 511 27.98 14.53 -3.81
CA THR A 511 29.01 13.54 -4.12
C THR A 511 28.41 12.15 -4.29
N GLY A 512 27.61 11.68 -3.32
CA GLY A 512 26.86 10.41 -3.43
C GLY A 512 25.86 10.41 -4.59
N GLY A 513 25.17 11.54 -4.80
CA GLY A 513 24.27 11.76 -5.92
C GLY A 513 24.91 11.52 -7.28
N PHE A 514 26.11 12.07 -7.54
CA PHE A 514 26.81 11.90 -8.81
C PHE A 514 27.26 10.46 -9.04
N TRP A 515 27.74 9.77 -8.01
CA TRP A 515 28.07 8.34 -8.11
C TRP A 515 26.84 7.51 -8.47
N MET A 516 25.70 7.76 -7.82
CA MET A 516 24.45 7.07 -8.14
C MET A 516 23.95 7.35 -9.55
N LEU A 517 24.06 8.59 -10.04
CA LEU A 517 23.74 8.92 -11.43
C LEU A 517 24.64 8.16 -12.41
N GLY A 518 25.95 8.06 -12.11
CA GLY A 518 26.91 7.27 -12.88
C GLY A 518 26.57 5.78 -12.92
N VAL A 519 26.28 5.18 -11.76
CA VAL A 519 25.85 3.78 -11.63
C VAL A 519 24.55 3.53 -12.40
N SER A 520 23.58 4.42 -12.28
CA SER A 520 22.30 4.35 -12.98
C SER A 520 22.50 4.40 -14.50
N ALA A 521 23.29 5.35 -14.98
CA ALA A 521 23.58 5.50 -16.41
C ALA A 521 24.30 4.25 -16.96
N ALA A 522 25.28 3.71 -16.23
CA ALA A 522 25.98 2.49 -16.60
C ALA A 522 25.01 1.29 -16.65
N ALA A 523 24.16 1.12 -15.64
CA ALA A 523 23.18 0.03 -15.58
C ALA A 523 22.17 0.10 -16.73
N VAL A 524 21.62 1.28 -17.02
CA VAL A 524 20.71 1.51 -18.16
C VAL A 524 21.42 1.22 -19.48
N ALA A 525 22.64 1.73 -19.67
CA ALA A 525 23.40 1.50 -20.90
C ALA A 525 23.69 0.01 -21.13
N LEU A 526 24.09 -0.72 -20.08
CA LEU A 526 24.31 -2.16 -20.12
C LEU A 526 23.02 -2.93 -20.44
N ALA A 527 21.90 -2.59 -19.81
CA ALA A 527 20.61 -3.20 -20.09
C ALA A 527 20.18 -2.98 -21.56
N VAL A 528 20.31 -1.77 -22.09
CA VAL A 528 19.98 -1.45 -23.49
C VAL A 528 20.93 -2.17 -24.46
N ALA A 529 22.23 -2.23 -24.15
CA ALA A 529 23.19 -2.96 -24.97
C ALA A 529 22.86 -4.45 -25.04
N ALA A 530 22.62 -5.08 -23.89
CA ALA A 530 22.27 -6.50 -23.77
C ALA A 530 20.92 -6.83 -24.42
N MET A 531 19.93 -5.94 -24.31
CA MET A 531 18.61 -6.13 -24.96
C MET A 531 18.71 -6.22 -26.48
N GLY A 532 19.72 -5.59 -27.09
CA GLY A 532 19.96 -5.69 -28.53
C GLY A 532 20.32 -7.11 -29.01
N ARG A 533 20.83 -7.97 -28.13
CA ARG A 533 21.26 -9.34 -28.45
C ARG A 533 20.32 -10.42 -27.90
N ARG A 534 19.37 -10.04 -27.03
CA ARG A 534 18.49 -10.94 -26.31
C ARG A 534 17.18 -11.22 -27.05
N GLU A 535 16.74 -12.48 -27.07
CA GLU A 535 15.43 -12.92 -27.54
C GLU A 535 14.32 -12.81 -26.46
N LEU A 536 13.05 -12.82 -26.89
CA LEU A 536 11.90 -12.71 -25.99
C LEU A 536 11.69 -14.01 -25.21
N THR A 537 11.21 -13.90 -23.98
CA THR A 537 10.96 -15.05 -23.10
C THR A 537 9.50 -15.06 -22.67
N THR A 538 8.64 -15.73 -23.44
CA THR A 538 7.22 -15.88 -23.12
C THR A 538 7.01 -16.91 -21.99
N ASP A 539 6.01 -16.65 -21.15
CA ASP A 539 5.51 -17.63 -20.19
C ASP A 539 4.22 -18.18 -20.82
N GLY A 540 4.37 -19.25 -21.62
CA GLY A 540 3.37 -19.78 -22.55
C GLY A 540 1.95 -19.95 -22.03
#